data_AF-A0A3M1SWF7-F1
#
_entry.id   AF-A0A3M1SWF7-F1
#
_cell.length_a   1.000
_cell.length_b   1.000
_cell.length_c   1.000
_cell.angle_alpha   90.00
_cell.angle_beta   90.00
_cell.angle_gamma   90.00
#
_symmetry.space_group_name_H-M   'P 1'
#
loop_
_entity.id
_entity.type
_entity.pdbx_description
1 polymer ?
#
loop_
_entity_poly.entity_id
_entity_poly.type
_entity_poly.pdbx_seq_one_letter_code
_entity_poly.pdbx_strand_id
1 'polypeptide(L)'
;VWASLWNFEAYEARLRNYVSQTDVYMAVLVQVGINMDRGGVMITRDPFDPDKKVIYISVVCGHNSLIPDNKGVPEQIIYDPKTDSVSLITVSEQKSALTFSERGDLREIPDTCADANGRILSDAQVRKLSSIALKIQQIFGDEKPQDIEWGIMRGRVYIVQSRPYIEK
;
A
#
# COMPACT_ATOMS: atom_id res chain seq x y z
N VAL A 1 -19.81 -4.43 7.10
CA VAL A 1 -18.78 -3.89 8.02
C VAL A 1 -19.05 -4.34 9.45
N TRP A 2 -20.06 -3.86 10.18
CA TRP A 2 -20.30 -4.30 11.58
C TRP A 2 -20.39 -5.82 11.80
N ALA A 3 -21.04 -6.55 10.91
CA ALA A 3 -21.11 -8.01 10.99
C ALA A 3 -19.74 -8.71 10.90
N SER A 4 -18.73 -8.10 10.25
CA SER A 4 -17.40 -8.69 10.12
C SER A 4 -16.64 -8.74 11.45
N LEU A 5 -17.09 -8.00 12.47
CA LEU A 5 -16.57 -8.15 13.83
C LEU A 5 -16.78 -9.58 14.36
N TRP A 6 -17.81 -10.28 13.89
CA TRP A 6 -18.27 -11.57 14.41
C TRP A 6 -18.00 -12.75 13.47
N ASN A 7 -17.15 -12.58 12.45
CA ASN A 7 -16.69 -13.72 11.67
C ASN A 7 -15.82 -14.64 12.53
N PHE A 8 -15.64 -15.88 12.06
CA PHE A 8 -14.93 -16.92 12.80
C PHE A 8 -13.49 -16.51 13.12
N GLU A 9 -12.79 -15.93 12.15
CA GLU A 9 -11.39 -15.51 12.29
C GLU A 9 -11.23 -14.41 13.33
N ALA A 10 -12.10 -13.40 13.35
CA ALA A 10 -12.02 -12.31 14.32
C ALA A 10 -12.42 -12.78 15.73
N TYR A 11 -13.40 -13.68 15.84
CA TYR A 11 -13.77 -14.30 17.11
C TYR A 11 -12.60 -15.10 17.71
N GLU A 12 -12.00 -15.99 16.91
CA GLU A 12 -10.83 -16.78 17.28
C GLU A 12 -9.63 -15.90 17.65
N ALA A 13 -9.37 -14.84 16.88
CA ALA A 13 -8.28 -13.92 17.17
C ALA A 13 -8.46 -13.23 18.54
N ARG A 14 -9.69 -12.79 18.87
CA ARG A 14 -9.97 -12.21 20.19
C ARG A 14 -9.82 -13.22 21.31
N LEU A 15 -10.32 -14.44 21.11
CA LEU A 15 -10.19 -15.52 22.10
C LEU A 15 -8.72 -15.82 22.40
N ARG A 16 -7.88 -15.94 21.37
CA ARG A 16 -6.44 -16.22 21.50
C ARG A 16 -5.66 -15.09 22.16
N ASN A 17 -6.12 -13.85 22.02
CA ASN A 17 -5.48 -12.66 22.59
C ASN A 17 -6.15 -12.17 23.88
N TYR A 18 -7.02 -12.98 24.50
CA TYR A 18 -7.72 -12.65 25.75
C TYR A 18 -8.50 -11.33 25.69
N VAL A 19 -9.00 -10.97 24.50
CA VAL A 19 -9.84 -9.78 24.30
C VAL A 19 -11.30 -10.17 24.53
N SER A 20 -11.96 -9.44 25.42
CA SER A 20 -13.39 -9.61 25.71
C SER A 20 -14.23 -9.50 24.43
N GLN A 21 -15.20 -10.41 24.27
CA GLN A 21 -16.07 -10.40 23.09
C GLN A 21 -17.06 -9.23 23.14
N THR A 22 -17.39 -8.72 24.34
CA THR A 22 -18.40 -7.66 24.54
C THR A 22 -17.81 -6.26 24.59
N ASP A 23 -16.49 -6.12 24.79
CA ASP A 23 -15.83 -4.83 24.98
C ASP A 23 -15.17 -4.30 23.71
N VAL A 24 -15.63 -4.77 22.54
CA VAL A 24 -15.12 -4.34 21.23
C VAL A 24 -16.23 -3.67 20.43
N TYR A 25 -15.94 -2.46 19.97
CA TYR A 25 -16.87 -1.64 19.21
C TYR A 25 -16.24 -1.28 17.86
N MET A 26 -17.03 -1.33 16.80
CA MET A 26 -16.56 -1.05 15.44
C MET A 26 -16.98 0.35 15.00
N ALA A 27 -16.00 1.19 14.68
CA ALA A 27 -16.21 2.43 13.95
C ALA A 27 -16.20 2.16 12.43
N VAL A 28 -16.97 2.94 11.67
CA VAL A 28 -16.99 2.89 10.21
C VAL A 28 -16.45 4.20 9.68
N LEU A 29 -15.36 4.12 8.92
CA LEU A 29 -14.84 5.23 8.14
C LEU A 29 -15.37 5.11 6.71
N VAL A 30 -16.05 6.16 6.23
CA VAL A 30 -16.51 6.24 4.83
C VAL A 30 -15.61 7.24 4.12
N GLN A 31 -14.85 6.77 3.14
CA GLN A 31 -13.95 7.59 2.33
C GLN A 31 -14.46 7.66 0.89
N VAL A 32 -14.14 8.76 0.21
CA VAL A 32 -14.36 8.87 -1.24
C VAL A 32 -13.41 7.92 -1.94
N GLY A 33 -13.94 7.02 -2.77
CA GLY A 33 -13.14 6.12 -3.59
C GLY A 33 -12.30 6.89 -4.61
N ILE A 34 -11.01 6.59 -4.67
CA ILE A 34 -10.09 7.17 -5.65
C ILE A 34 -9.89 6.14 -6.76
N ASN A 35 -10.28 6.44 -7.99
CA ASN A 35 -10.00 5.57 -9.13
C ASN A 35 -8.55 5.78 -9.58
N MET A 36 -7.66 5.08 -8.89
CA MET A 36 -6.22 5.22 -9.05
C MET A 36 -5.76 4.68 -10.42
N ASP A 37 -4.84 5.37 -11.07
CA ASP A 37 -4.09 4.83 -12.21
C ASP A 37 -3.03 3.83 -11.72
N ARG A 38 -2.47 4.10 -10.53
CA ARG A 38 -1.43 3.29 -9.85
C ARG A 38 -1.71 3.31 -8.36
N GLY A 39 -1.63 2.16 -7.70
CA GLY A 39 -1.89 2.00 -6.27
C GLY A 39 -0.77 1.22 -5.62
N GLY A 40 -0.56 1.41 -4.33
CA GLY A 40 0.51 0.69 -3.66
C GLY A 40 0.65 0.98 -2.18
N VAL A 41 1.77 0.49 -1.66
CA VAL A 41 2.18 0.63 -0.26
C VAL A 41 3.59 1.22 -0.21
N MET A 42 3.85 2.07 0.78
CA MET A 42 5.20 2.49 1.16
C MET A 42 5.48 2.11 2.61
N ILE A 43 6.68 1.61 2.87
CA ILE A 43 7.19 1.41 4.23
C ILE A 43 8.40 2.32 4.42
N THR A 44 8.41 3.13 5.49
CA THR A 44 9.51 4.08 5.75
C THR A 44 10.71 3.43 6.46
N ARG A 45 11.01 2.19 6.08
CA ARG A 45 12.09 1.34 6.57
C ARG A 45 12.31 0.23 5.54
N ASP A 46 13.51 -0.36 5.51
CA ASP A 46 13.75 -1.58 4.75
C ASP A 46 13.04 -2.78 5.44
N PRO A 47 12.12 -3.50 4.76
CA PRO A 47 11.51 -4.68 5.33
C PRO A 47 12.47 -5.88 5.40
N PHE A 48 13.65 -5.81 4.77
CA PHE A 48 14.64 -6.88 4.72
C PHE A 48 15.89 -6.59 5.56
N ASP A 49 16.16 -5.32 5.87
CA ASP A 49 17.36 -4.87 6.59
C ASP A 49 17.04 -3.74 7.59
N PRO A 50 16.77 -4.07 8.87
CA PRO A 50 16.30 -3.11 9.87
C PRO A 50 17.27 -1.94 10.13
N ASP A 51 18.55 -2.07 9.80
CA ASP A 51 19.56 -1.04 10.03
C ASP A 51 19.58 0.03 8.92
N LYS A 52 18.90 -0.23 7.79
CA LYS A 52 18.81 0.69 6.67
C LYS A 52 17.64 1.65 6.79
N LYS A 53 17.96 2.93 6.71
CA LYS A 53 16.99 4.04 6.63
C LYS A 53 16.65 4.31 5.16
N VAL A 54 15.82 3.45 4.58
CA VAL A 54 15.34 3.55 3.20
C VAL A 54 13.82 3.55 3.16
N ILE A 55 13.25 3.91 2.01
CA ILE A 55 11.83 3.78 1.74
C ILE A 55 11.63 2.59 0.81
N TYR A 56 10.89 1.59 1.27
CA TYR A 56 10.40 0.52 0.41
C TYR A 56 9.07 0.93 -0.22
N ILE A 57 8.90 0.67 -1.51
CA ILE A 57 7.69 0.94 -2.26
C ILE A 57 7.30 -0.33 -3.01
N SER A 58 6.05 -0.75 -2.85
CA SER A 58 5.42 -1.75 -3.71
C SER A 58 4.25 -1.12 -4.46
N VAL A 59 4.18 -1.36 -5.76
CA VAL A 59 3.21 -0.70 -6.65
C VAL A 59 2.60 -1.69 -7.63
N VAL A 60 1.31 -1.49 -7.88
CA VAL A 60 0.51 -2.18 -8.87
C VAL A 60 -0.22 -1.17 -9.75
N CYS A 61 -0.68 -1.62 -10.91
CA CYS A 61 -1.57 -0.82 -11.74
C CYS A 61 -2.99 -0.82 -11.17
N GLY A 62 -3.67 0.32 -11.26
CA GLY A 62 -5.02 0.47 -10.73
C GLY A 62 -5.10 0.52 -9.20
N HIS A 63 -6.21 0.04 -8.65
CA HIS A 63 -6.50 -0.04 -7.22
C HIS A 63 -5.62 -1.10 -6.53
N ASN A 64 -5.14 -0.82 -5.32
CA ASN A 64 -4.21 -1.67 -4.55
C ASN A 64 -4.87 -2.89 -3.86
N SER A 65 -6.08 -3.28 -4.25
CA SER A 65 -6.75 -4.44 -3.64
C SER A 65 -6.22 -5.75 -4.23
N LEU A 66 -6.22 -6.80 -3.41
CA LEU A 66 -5.77 -8.12 -3.83
C LEU A 66 -6.67 -8.69 -4.94
N ILE A 67 -6.04 -9.19 -6.01
CA ILE A 67 -6.68 -10.02 -7.03
C ILE A 67 -6.21 -11.47 -6.80
N PRO A 68 -7.08 -12.39 -6.35
CA PRO A 68 -6.68 -13.75 -5.96
C PRO A 68 -5.91 -14.54 -7.02
N ASP A 69 -6.25 -14.36 -8.30
CA ASP A 69 -5.66 -15.12 -9.42
C ASP A 69 -4.52 -14.38 -10.14
N ASN A 70 -4.16 -13.17 -9.70
CA ASN A 70 -3.09 -12.38 -10.31
C ASN A 70 -1.72 -12.75 -9.68
N LYS A 71 -1.21 -13.91 -10.08
CA LYS A 71 -0.01 -14.56 -9.49
C LYS A 71 1.33 -13.84 -9.73
N GLY A 72 1.33 -12.68 -10.39
CA GLY A 72 2.54 -11.91 -10.68
C GLY A 72 3.03 -11.12 -9.46
N VAL A 73 4.35 -10.98 -9.33
CA VAL A 73 4.95 -10.12 -8.31
C VAL A 73 4.71 -8.65 -8.71
N PRO A 74 4.33 -7.77 -7.77
CA PRO A 74 4.25 -6.33 -8.04
C PRO A 74 5.63 -5.75 -8.31
N GLU A 75 5.68 -4.53 -8.85
CA GLU A 75 6.94 -3.79 -8.87
C GLU A 75 7.35 -3.43 -7.43
N GLN A 76 8.62 -3.66 -7.10
CA GLN A 76 9.20 -3.39 -5.80
C GLN A 76 10.45 -2.55 -5.94
N ILE A 77 10.52 -1.47 -5.15
CA ILE A 77 11.58 -0.47 -5.23
C ILE A 77 12.06 -0.15 -3.82
N ILE A 78 13.38 0.01 -3.67
CA ILE A 78 14.01 0.65 -2.52
C ILE A 78 14.53 2.01 -2.96
N TYR A 79 14.22 3.04 -2.17
CA TYR A 79 14.78 4.37 -2.32
C TYR A 79 15.60 4.74 -1.10
N ASP A 80 16.86 5.13 -1.30
CA ASP A 80 17.73 5.64 -0.24
C ASP A 80 17.74 7.18 -0.27
N PRO A 81 17.14 7.86 0.73
CA PRO A 81 17.11 9.31 0.78
C PRO A 81 18.48 9.95 1.01
N LYS A 82 19.48 9.22 1.54
CA LYS A 82 20.81 9.76 1.82
C LYS A 82 21.64 9.91 0.55
N THR A 83 21.51 8.96 -0.38
CA THR A 83 22.27 8.91 -1.64
C THR A 83 21.45 9.35 -2.85
N ASP A 84 20.15 9.60 -2.66
CA ASP A 84 19.17 9.82 -3.74
C ASP A 84 19.13 8.68 -4.77
N SER A 85 19.40 7.44 -4.35
CA SER A 85 19.44 6.28 -5.23
C SER A 85 18.10 5.56 -5.28
N VAL A 86 17.64 5.23 -6.49
CA VAL A 86 16.50 4.35 -6.74
C VAL A 86 17.03 2.97 -7.13
N SER A 87 16.66 1.94 -6.37
CA SER A 87 17.02 0.56 -6.61
C SER A 87 15.76 -0.25 -6.91
N LEU A 88 15.68 -0.80 -8.11
CA LEU A 88 14.61 -1.70 -8.51
C LEU A 88 14.92 -3.11 -8.01
N ILE A 89 13.99 -3.71 -7.26
CA ILE A 89 14.09 -5.10 -6.81
C ILE A 89 13.41 -6.01 -7.85
N THR A 90 12.16 -5.69 -8.21
CA THR A 90 11.35 -6.43 -9.17
C THR A 90 10.59 -5.49 -10.08
N VAL A 91 10.43 -5.89 -11.34
CA VAL A 91 9.44 -5.30 -12.25
C VAL A 91 8.08 -5.96 -12.04
N SER A 92 7.00 -5.32 -12.49
CA SER A 92 5.67 -5.92 -12.40
C SER A 92 5.54 -7.09 -13.37
N GLU A 93 5.09 -8.24 -12.88
CA GLU A 93 4.70 -9.41 -13.70
C GLU A 93 3.18 -9.60 -13.74
N GLN A 94 2.43 -8.67 -13.15
CA GLN A 94 0.98 -8.72 -13.08
C GLN A 94 0.36 -8.46 -14.46
N LYS A 95 -0.71 -9.19 -14.74
CA LYS A 95 -1.41 -9.11 -16.05
C LYS A 95 -2.75 -8.39 -15.96
N SER A 96 -3.24 -8.20 -14.74
CA SER A 96 -4.49 -7.52 -14.47
C SER A 96 -4.35 -6.48 -13.37
N ALA A 97 -5.29 -5.55 -13.39
CA ALA A 97 -5.42 -4.43 -12.48
C ALA A 97 -6.90 -4.26 -12.09
N LEU A 98 -7.16 -3.55 -11.00
CA LEU A 98 -8.52 -3.22 -10.56
C LEU A 98 -8.84 -1.75 -10.84
N THR A 99 -10.05 -1.46 -11.29
CA THR A 99 -10.57 -0.09 -11.45
C THR A 99 -12.00 0.00 -10.95
N PHE A 100 -12.44 1.20 -10.55
CA PHE A 100 -13.84 1.42 -10.25
C PHE A 100 -14.69 1.43 -11.53
N SER A 101 -15.81 0.72 -11.49
CA SER A 101 -16.90 0.82 -12.45
C SER A 101 -17.70 2.12 -12.21
N GLU A 102 -18.55 2.51 -13.16
CA GLU A 102 -19.48 3.63 -12.99
C GLU A 102 -20.47 3.44 -11.82
N ARG A 103 -20.72 2.19 -11.42
CA ARG A 103 -21.58 1.84 -10.28
C ARG A 103 -20.82 1.80 -8.95
N GLY A 104 -19.50 1.98 -8.97
CA GLY A 104 -18.64 2.05 -7.77
C GLY A 104 -18.09 0.70 -7.28
N ASP A 105 -18.40 -0.41 -7.95
CA ASP A 105 -17.75 -1.70 -7.73
C ASP A 105 -16.35 -1.75 -8.36
N LEU A 106 -15.47 -2.59 -7.81
CA LEU A 106 -14.17 -2.88 -8.42
C LEU A 106 -14.34 -3.94 -9.50
N ARG A 107 -13.79 -3.67 -10.68
CA ARG A 107 -13.72 -4.61 -11.79
C ARG A 107 -12.28 -4.84 -12.22
N GLU A 108 -12.01 -6.06 -12.66
CA GLU A 108 -10.73 -6.44 -13.22
C GLU A 108 -10.61 -5.96 -14.67
N ILE A 109 -9.44 -5.40 -15.00
CA ILE A 109 -9.05 -4.94 -16.32
C ILE A 109 -7.63 -5.41 -16.63
N PRO A 110 -7.21 -5.46 -17.90
CA PRO A 110 -5.82 -5.71 -18.23
C PRO A 110 -4.88 -4.66 -17.61
N ASP A 111 -3.72 -5.11 -17.13
CA ASP A 111 -2.65 -4.21 -16.74
C ASP A 111 -2.14 -3.46 -18.00
N THR A 112 -2.14 -2.14 -17.94
CA THR A 112 -1.71 -1.25 -19.03
C THR A 112 -0.81 -0.11 -18.56
N CYS A 113 -0.41 -0.08 -17.29
CA CYS A 113 0.28 1.08 -16.72
C CYS A 113 1.79 0.89 -16.59
N ALA A 114 2.27 -0.35 -16.68
CA ALA A 114 3.67 -0.67 -16.83
C ALA A 114 4.18 -0.33 -18.24
N ASP A 115 5.43 0.11 -18.34
CA ASP A 115 6.10 0.39 -19.60
C ASP A 115 6.62 -0.90 -20.29
N ALA A 116 7.30 -0.75 -21.43
CA ALA A 116 7.84 -1.87 -22.19
C ALA A 116 8.86 -2.74 -21.43
N ASN A 117 9.44 -2.23 -20.34
CA ASN A 117 10.37 -2.95 -19.47
C ASN A 117 9.68 -3.49 -18.20
N GLY A 118 8.35 -3.38 -18.10
CA GLY A 118 7.60 -3.79 -16.92
C GLY A 118 7.67 -2.79 -15.76
N ARG A 119 8.17 -1.57 -15.98
CA ARG A 119 8.26 -0.53 -14.96
C ARG A 119 6.96 0.26 -14.83
N ILE A 120 6.43 0.40 -13.63
CA ILE A 120 5.21 1.17 -13.32
C ILE A 120 5.54 2.61 -12.92
N LEU A 121 6.57 2.80 -12.07
CA LEU A 121 6.97 4.12 -11.58
C LEU A 121 8.26 4.62 -12.23
N SER A 122 8.23 5.88 -12.64
CA SER A 122 9.43 6.65 -12.94
C SER A 122 10.18 7.03 -11.66
N ASP A 123 11.48 7.23 -11.77
CA ASP A 123 12.32 7.63 -10.62
C ASP A 123 11.88 8.99 -10.03
N ALA A 124 11.27 9.87 -10.83
CA ALA A 124 10.69 11.12 -10.34
C ALA A 124 9.45 10.87 -9.45
N GLN A 125 8.61 9.89 -9.81
CA GLN A 125 7.48 9.49 -8.98
C GLN A 125 7.95 8.80 -7.70
N VAL A 126 8.98 7.94 -7.77
CA VAL A 126 9.60 7.32 -6.58
C VAL A 126 10.07 8.38 -5.60
N ARG A 127 10.87 9.36 -6.05
CA ARG A 127 11.34 10.47 -5.18
C ARG A 127 10.17 11.25 -4.57
N LYS A 128 9.14 11.56 -5.37
CA LYS A 128 7.95 12.28 -4.89
C LYS A 128 7.23 11.50 -3.80
N LEU A 129 6.97 10.22 -4.03
CA LEU A 129 6.34 9.31 -3.07
C LEU A 129 7.16 9.20 -1.78
N SER A 130 8.46 8.95 -1.89
CA SER A 130 9.38 8.89 -0.74
C SER A 130 9.40 10.19 0.06
N SER A 131 9.37 11.35 -0.60
CA SER A 131 9.31 12.65 0.09
C SER A 131 8.01 12.83 0.89
N ILE A 132 6.89 12.26 0.41
CA ILE A 132 5.61 12.28 1.11
C ILE A 132 5.67 11.31 2.30
N ALA A 133 6.22 10.10 2.10
CA ALA A 133 6.36 9.10 3.14
C ALA A 133 7.20 9.61 4.32
N LEU A 134 8.33 10.27 4.05
CA LEU A 134 9.18 10.88 5.07
C LEU A 134 8.45 11.99 5.86
N LYS A 135 7.65 12.83 5.18
CA LYS A 135 6.82 13.84 5.86
C LYS A 135 5.78 13.22 6.77
N ILE A 136 5.16 12.11 6.33
CA ILE A 136 4.20 11.37 7.15
C ILE A 136 4.89 10.76 8.38
N GLN A 137 6.05 10.12 8.20
CA GLN A 137 6.85 9.61 9.31
C GLN A 137 7.19 10.71 10.32
N GLN A 138 7.57 11.90 9.83
CA GLN A 138 7.87 13.05 10.68
C GLN A 138 6.66 13.49 11.51
N ILE A 139 5.46 13.54 10.91
CA ILE A 139 4.22 13.87 11.64
C ILE A 139 3.96 12.87 12.79
N PHE A 140 4.33 11.60 12.62
CA PHE A 140 4.14 10.55 13.62
C PHE A 140 5.34 10.34 14.56
N GLY A 141 6.36 11.22 14.50
CA GLY A 141 7.44 11.31 15.48
C GLY A 141 8.78 10.72 15.08
N ASP A 142 9.11 10.67 13.79
CA ASP A 142 10.41 10.31 13.15
C ASP A 142 10.95 8.89 13.44
N GLU A 143 10.93 8.43 14.68
CA GLU A 143 11.45 7.15 15.13
C GLU A 143 10.54 5.96 14.82
N LYS A 144 9.28 6.22 14.49
CA LYS A 144 8.28 5.16 14.20
C LYS A 144 8.13 4.97 12.70
N PRO A 145 8.64 3.87 12.12
CA PRO A 145 8.41 3.58 10.71
C PRO A 145 6.91 3.47 10.45
N GLN A 146 6.48 3.92 9.27
CA GLN A 146 5.09 3.92 8.87
C GLN A 146 4.88 2.95 7.70
N ASP A 147 3.75 2.28 7.72
CA ASP A 147 3.16 1.54 6.62
C ASP A 147 2.03 2.40 6.03
N ILE A 148 2.16 2.78 4.76
CA ILE A 148 1.38 3.85 4.13
C ILE A 148 0.75 3.32 2.84
N GLU A 149 -0.58 3.32 2.77
CA GLU A 149 -1.31 3.03 1.54
C GLU A 149 -1.58 4.31 0.75
N TRP A 150 -1.35 4.25 -0.56
CA TRP A 150 -1.42 5.41 -1.44
C TRP A 150 -1.94 5.06 -2.84
N GLY A 151 -2.36 6.10 -3.55
CA GLY A 151 -2.73 6.03 -4.96
C GLY A 151 -2.30 7.24 -5.74
N ILE A 152 -2.01 7.05 -7.03
CA ILE A 152 -1.84 8.14 -8.00
C ILE A 152 -3.06 8.17 -8.91
N MET A 153 -3.71 9.32 -8.99
CA MET A 153 -4.76 9.60 -9.96
C MET A 153 -4.41 10.88 -10.70
N ARG A 154 -4.26 10.81 -12.03
CA ARG A 154 -3.90 11.93 -12.91
C ARG A 154 -2.66 12.70 -12.41
N GLY A 155 -1.63 11.96 -11.98
CA GLY A 155 -0.35 12.52 -11.49
C GLY A 155 -0.38 13.10 -10.07
N ARG A 156 -1.55 13.12 -9.41
CA ARG A 156 -1.69 13.53 -8.01
C ARG A 156 -1.67 12.32 -7.08
N VAL A 157 -0.88 12.41 -6.02
CA VAL A 157 -0.78 11.39 -4.97
C VAL A 157 -1.88 11.63 -3.93
N TYR A 158 -2.55 10.56 -3.53
CA TYR A 158 -3.54 10.48 -2.46
C TYR A 158 -3.06 9.46 -1.44
N ILE A 159 -3.18 9.78 -0.15
CA ILE A 159 -2.91 8.86 0.95
C ILE A 159 -4.25 8.35 1.45
N VAL A 160 -4.39 7.03 1.56
CA VAL A 160 -5.64 6.37 1.94
C VAL A 160 -5.60 5.92 3.38
N GLN A 161 -4.44 5.41 3.80
CA GLN A 161 -4.19 4.93 5.16
C GLN A 161 -2.71 5.15 5.52
N SER A 162 -2.46 5.39 6.80
CA SER A 162 -1.12 5.28 7.38
C SER A 162 -1.24 4.66 8.77
N ARG A 163 -0.32 3.76 9.11
CA ARG A 163 -0.24 3.12 10.42
C ARG A 163 1.22 2.89 10.80
N PRO A 164 1.53 2.77 12.11
CA PRO A 164 2.84 2.30 12.53
C PRO A 164 3.16 0.94 11.90
N TYR A 165 4.34 0.83 11.31
CA TYR A 165 4.88 -0.45 10.87
C TYR A 165 5.38 -1.21 12.09
N ILE A 166 4.89 -2.44 12.26
CA ILE A 166 5.26 -3.33 13.38
C ILE A 166 5.85 -4.58 12.74
N GLU A 167 7.09 -4.91 13.10
CA GLU A 167 7.74 -6.16 12.71
C GLU A 167 6.93 -7.34 13.30
N LYS A 168 6.63 -8.33 12.46
CA LYS A 168 5.88 -9.53 12.85
C LYS A 168 6.80 -10.62 13.35
#